data_AF-A0A5J5DHN8-F1
#
_entry.id   AF-A0A5J5DHN8-F1
#
_cell.length_a   1.000
_cell.length_b   1.000
_cell.length_c   1.000
_cell.angle_alpha   90.00
_cell.angle_beta   90.00
_cell.angle_gamma   90.00
#
_symmetry.space_group_name_H-M   'P 1'
#
loop_
_entity.id
_entity.type
_entity.pdbx_description
1 polymer ?
#
loop_
_entity_poly.entity_id
_entity_poly.type
_entity_poly.pdbx_seq_one_letter_code
_entity_poly.pdbx_strand_id
1 'polypeptide(L)'
;MAFVSTVCSRSHGGGINAFTNNNIPSFASIVAHELGHNLGMNHDDGRSCTCATSACIMNSGATGSRNFSSCSADDFEKMILLTGGTCLLNVPRPDEAYSAPYCGNKLVDMGEECDCGSQKECEEDPCCEFQTCKLKSGAQCAYGECCYNCQYLPGGTVCRSSTDECDLPEYCNGSSSLCQSDVFVQNGHPCRNQQAYCYNGKCQFYDGQCQAIFGSKAKVAPEICFKDVNSKGDRFGNCGYHNYGYKKCESRNALCGKLQCSNVQTVTVFGIEPSIISTPIGGAKCYGVDFMLGSDVPDPGMVNEGSKCGDNKVCINFECRSTDILNYDCDVEKKCHGHGVCNSNKNCHCEDGWGGPFCEVKGYGGSVDSGPTWNDKDTSVRDGLLVFFFFVLPLLALGVFVFMRRNELLRQFGLGRRKRSQGYQ
;
A
#
# COMPACT_ATOMS: atom_id res chain seq x y z
N MET A 1 -7.36 -6.39 21.98
CA MET A 1 -8.35 -5.59 21.25
C MET A 1 -7.81 -5.24 19.88
N ALA A 2 -8.53 -5.48 18.78
CA ALA A 2 -8.13 -5.20 17.41
C ALA A 2 -9.35 -5.00 16.49
N PHE A 3 -9.22 -4.19 15.45
CA PHE A 3 -10.30 -4.02 14.46
C PHE A 3 -10.40 -5.22 13.53
N VAL A 4 -11.62 -5.57 13.09
CA VAL A 4 -11.85 -6.72 12.19
C VAL A 4 -11.66 -6.37 10.71
N SER A 5 -10.94 -7.22 9.95
CA SER A 5 -10.71 -7.07 8.50
C SER A 5 -10.04 -5.74 8.13
N THR A 6 -9.11 -5.31 8.97
CA THR A 6 -8.40 -4.03 8.83
C THR A 6 -6.91 -4.20 8.60
N VAL A 7 -6.45 -5.42 8.37
CA VAL A 7 -5.08 -5.65 7.91
C VAL A 7 -4.78 -4.75 6.70
N CYS A 8 -3.59 -4.17 6.65
CA CYS A 8 -3.18 -3.13 5.70
C CYS A 8 -3.80 -1.74 5.89
N SER A 9 -4.82 -1.58 6.74
CA SER A 9 -5.31 -0.25 7.09
C SER A 9 -4.26 0.48 7.92
N ARG A 10 -3.77 1.61 7.41
CA ARG A 10 -2.85 2.47 8.16
C ARG A 10 -3.47 3.08 9.42
N SER A 11 -4.80 3.20 9.50
CA SER A 11 -5.50 3.73 10.67
C SER A 11 -6.00 2.65 11.63
N HIS A 12 -6.30 1.44 11.14
CA HIS A 12 -7.01 0.43 11.91
C HIS A 12 -6.30 -0.94 11.98
N GLY A 13 -5.27 -1.18 11.16
CA GLY A 13 -4.52 -2.42 11.06
C GLY A 13 -3.55 -2.62 12.22
N GLY A 14 -4.10 -2.66 13.43
CA GLY A 14 -3.36 -2.92 14.65
C GLY A 14 -4.26 -3.37 15.79
N GLY A 15 -3.63 -3.60 16.94
CA GLY A 15 -4.31 -4.03 18.15
C GLY A 15 -3.53 -3.72 19.44
N ILE A 16 -4.22 -3.83 20.56
CA ILE A 16 -3.72 -3.60 21.92
C ILE A 16 -3.81 -4.92 22.68
N ASN A 17 -2.68 -5.39 23.20
CA ASN A 17 -2.55 -6.64 23.94
C ASN A 17 -2.08 -6.35 25.37
N ALA A 18 -2.69 -7.00 26.36
CA ALA A 18 -2.30 -6.84 27.77
C ALA A 18 -1.52 -8.07 28.27
N PHE A 19 -0.30 -7.84 28.76
CA PHE A 19 0.53 -8.88 29.39
C PHE A 19 0.44 -8.79 30.90
N THR A 20 -0.39 -9.64 31.53
CA THR A 20 -0.77 -9.49 32.95
C THR A 20 -0.30 -10.63 33.86
N ASN A 21 -0.01 -11.81 33.33
CA ASN A 21 0.16 -13.03 34.13
C ASN A 21 1.51 -13.76 33.90
N ASN A 22 2.49 -13.10 33.28
CA ASN A 22 3.81 -13.66 32.92
C ASN A 22 3.76 -14.99 32.14
N ASN A 23 2.62 -15.33 31.52
CA ASN A 23 2.44 -16.57 30.77
C ASN A 23 2.63 -16.31 29.28
N ILE A 24 3.83 -16.58 28.77
CA ILE A 24 4.21 -16.33 27.37
C ILE A 24 3.31 -17.08 26.38
N PRO A 25 3.05 -18.40 26.53
CA PRO A 25 2.13 -19.11 25.63
C PRO A 25 0.72 -18.52 25.57
N SER A 26 0.16 -18.15 26.73
CA SER A 26 -1.15 -17.50 26.80
C SER A 26 -1.13 -16.14 26.12
N PHE A 27 -0.09 -15.34 26.33
CA PHE A 27 0.07 -14.04 25.69
C PHE A 27 0.24 -14.16 24.17
N ALA A 28 1.01 -15.15 23.68
CA ALA A 28 1.15 -15.42 22.25
C ALA A 28 -0.19 -15.79 21.60
N SER A 29 -1.03 -16.56 22.31
CA SER A 29 -2.40 -16.87 21.88
C SER A 29 -3.28 -15.61 21.80
N ILE A 30 -3.14 -14.68 22.75
CA ILE A 30 -3.83 -13.38 22.72
C ILE A 30 -3.35 -12.55 21.52
N VAL A 31 -2.04 -12.43 21.30
CA VAL A 31 -1.51 -11.71 20.13
C VAL A 31 -2.02 -12.32 18.82
N ALA A 32 -2.06 -13.65 18.72
CA ALA A 32 -2.62 -14.34 17.56
C ALA A 32 -4.13 -14.10 17.39
N HIS A 33 -4.90 -14.03 18.48
CA HIS A 33 -6.32 -13.69 18.47
C HIS A 33 -6.55 -12.28 17.89
N GLU A 34 -5.81 -11.29 18.38
CA GLU A 34 -5.96 -9.91 17.93
C GLU A 34 -5.49 -9.71 16.49
N LEU A 35 -4.41 -10.36 16.08
CA LEU A 35 -4.01 -10.42 14.67
C LEU A 35 -5.06 -11.12 13.80
N GLY A 36 -5.69 -12.17 14.33
CA GLY A 36 -6.82 -12.87 13.70
C GLY A 36 -7.96 -11.91 13.34
N HIS A 37 -8.35 -11.04 14.27
CA HIS A 37 -9.33 -9.98 13.98
C HIS A 37 -8.87 -9.09 12.83
N ASN A 38 -7.64 -8.55 12.87
CA ASN A 38 -7.12 -7.73 11.76
C ASN A 38 -7.19 -8.48 10.42
N LEU A 39 -6.93 -9.79 10.45
CA LEU A 39 -7.02 -10.71 9.30
C LEU A 39 -8.47 -11.14 8.95
N GLY A 40 -9.48 -10.52 9.56
CA GLY A 40 -10.89 -10.71 9.22
C GLY A 40 -11.60 -11.83 9.97
N MET A 41 -10.91 -12.53 10.88
CA MET A 41 -11.47 -13.64 11.65
C MET A 41 -12.39 -13.10 12.75
N ASN A 42 -13.59 -13.66 12.87
CA ASN A 42 -14.52 -13.34 13.95
C ASN A 42 -14.47 -14.39 15.06
N HIS A 43 -15.11 -14.10 16.19
CA HIS A 43 -15.21 -15.07 17.27
C HIS A 43 -15.92 -16.37 16.83
N ASP A 44 -15.50 -17.49 17.42
CA ASP A 44 -16.07 -18.82 17.19
C ASP A 44 -17.42 -19.02 17.91
N ASP A 45 -17.73 -18.21 18.92
CA ASP A 45 -18.87 -18.38 19.80
C ASP A 45 -20.21 -18.30 19.05
N GLY A 46 -21.11 -19.27 19.32
CA GLY A 46 -22.43 -19.32 18.69
C GLY A 46 -22.42 -19.76 17.22
N ARG A 47 -21.26 -20.10 16.66
CA ARG A 47 -21.11 -20.64 15.30
C ARG A 47 -20.84 -22.14 15.32
N SER A 48 -21.20 -22.82 14.23
CA SER A 48 -20.91 -24.25 14.04
C SER A 48 -19.47 -24.46 13.52
N CYS A 49 -18.48 -24.15 14.35
CA CYS A 49 -17.06 -24.25 13.99
C CYS A 49 -16.45 -25.58 14.43
N THR A 50 -15.55 -26.14 13.61
CA THR A 50 -14.76 -27.32 13.99
C THR A 50 -13.44 -26.87 14.60
N CYS A 51 -13.11 -27.35 15.79
CA CYS A 51 -11.86 -27.07 16.50
C CYS A 51 -11.22 -28.38 16.96
N ALA A 52 -9.89 -28.51 16.81
CA ALA A 52 -9.14 -29.69 17.25
C ALA A 52 -9.00 -29.80 18.78
N THR A 53 -9.40 -28.75 19.51
CA THR A 53 -9.32 -28.65 20.97
C THR A 53 -10.65 -28.13 21.52
N SER A 54 -10.78 -28.00 22.84
CA SER A 54 -12.01 -27.51 23.47
C SER A 54 -12.35 -26.05 23.13
N ALA A 55 -11.34 -25.21 22.86
CA ALA A 55 -11.53 -23.83 22.44
C ALA A 55 -10.34 -23.40 21.56
N CYS A 56 -10.65 -22.82 20.40
CA CYS A 56 -9.66 -22.34 19.43
C CYS A 56 -9.23 -20.90 19.74
N ILE A 57 -8.25 -20.39 18.98
CA ILE A 57 -7.69 -19.05 19.18
C ILE A 57 -8.79 -17.98 19.17
N MET A 58 -9.76 -18.07 18.26
CA MET A 58 -10.82 -17.07 18.11
C MET A 58 -12.02 -17.28 19.06
N ASN A 59 -11.89 -18.04 20.14
CA ASN A 59 -12.91 -17.96 21.20
C ASN A 59 -12.86 -16.59 21.87
N SER A 60 -14.01 -16.04 22.25
CA SER A 60 -14.14 -14.73 22.93
C SER A 60 -13.41 -14.66 24.28
N GLY A 61 -13.13 -15.80 24.91
CA GLY A 61 -12.27 -15.89 26.09
C GLY A 61 -10.82 -16.25 25.76
N ALA A 62 -9.88 -15.81 26.60
CA ALA A 62 -8.47 -16.20 26.44
C ALA A 62 -8.29 -17.72 26.68
N THR A 63 -7.96 -18.46 25.62
CA THR A 63 -7.87 -19.93 25.65
C THR A 63 -6.47 -20.47 25.89
N GLY A 64 -5.43 -19.73 25.46
CA GLY A 64 -4.07 -20.25 25.36
C GLY A 64 -3.89 -21.30 24.24
N SER A 65 -4.88 -21.42 23.36
CA SER A 65 -4.87 -22.36 22.24
C SER A 65 -3.85 -21.97 21.18
N ARG A 66 -3.44 -22.97 20.40
CA ARG A 66 -2.52 -22.82 19.25
C ARG A 66 -3.22 -23.10 17.92
N ASN A 67 -4.51 -23.35 17.94
CA ASN A 67 -5.28 -23.81 16.79
C ASN A 67 -6.35 -22.77 16.44
N PHE A 68 -6.40 -22.40 15.17
CA PHE A 68 -7.56 -21.74 14.59
C PHE A 68 -8.66 -22.76 14.26
N SER A 69 -9.91 -22.30 14.22
CA SER A 69 -11.06 -23.15 13.88
C SER A 69 -11.27 -23.19 12.36
N SER A 70 -12.17 -24.07 11.89
CA SER A 70 -12.60 -24.06 10.50
C SER A 70 -13.21 -22.70 10.08
N CYS A 71 -13.96 -22.07 10.97
CA CYS A 71 -14.56 -20.76 10.73
C CYS A 71 -13.52 -19.65 10.57
N SER A 72 -12.44 -19.70 11.35
CA SER A 72 -11.36 -18.71 11.24
C SER A 72 -10.68 -18.79 9.86
N ALA A 73 -10.53 -19.99 9.31
CA ALA A 73 -9.98 -20.19 7.96
C ALA A 73 -10.91 -19.61 6.88
N ASP A 74 -12.22 -19.90 6.96
CA ASP A 74 -13.23 -19.38 6.05
C ASP A 74 -13.31 -17.84 6.09
N ASP A 75 -13.23 -17.26 7.29
CA ASP A 75 -13.26 -15.81 7.48
C ASP A 75 -12.03 -15.12 6.85
N PHE A 76 -10.84 -15.70 7.03
CA PHE A 76 -9.61 -15.20 6.44
C PHE A 76 -9.65 -15.25 4.91
N GLU A 77 -10.08 -16.38 4.33
CA GLU A 77 -10.24 -16.51 2.88
C GLU A 77 -11.20 -15.45 2.34
N LYS A 78 -12.35 -15.28 3.01
CA LYS A 78 -13.34 -14.28 2.62
C LYS A 78 -12.79 -12.85 2.67
N MET A 79 -11.99 -12.52 3.69
CA MET A 79 -11.33 -11.21 3.80
C MET A 79 -10.38 -10.97 2.62
N ILE A 80 -9.52 -11.94 2.29
CA ILE A 80 -8.59 -11.84 1.15
C ILE A 80 -9.36 -11.64 -0.17
N LEU A 81 -10.47 -12.35 -0.37
CA LEU A 81 -11.28 -12.24 -1.59
C LEU A 81 -12.07 -10.93 -1.71
N LEU A 82 -12.51 -10.33 -0.59
CA LEU A 82 -13.37 -9.13 -0.58
C LEU A 82 -12.59 -7.82 -0.39
N THR A 83 -11.70 -7.78 0.60
CA THR A 83 -10.99 -6.58 1.04
C THR A 83 -9.59 -6.50 0.43
N GLY A 84 -9.01 -7.65 0.08
CA GLY A 84 -7.61 -7.75 -0.33
C GLY A 84 -6.66 -7.70 0.87
N GLY A 85 -5.42 -8.15 0.66
CA GLY A 85 -4.35 -8.17 1.66
C GLY A 85 -3.03 -7.82 1.02
N THR A 86 -3.00 -6.82 0.14
CA THR A 86 -1.83 -6.52 -0.70
C THR A 86 -0.57 -6.19 0.11
N CYS A 87 -0.71 -5.56 1.28
CA CYS A 87 0.42 -5.33 2.20
C CYS A 87 0.91 -6.58 2.95
N LEU A 88 0.24 -7.72 2.80
CA LEU A 88 0.70 -9.00 3.35
C LEU A 88 1.58 -9.76 2.36
N LEU A 89 1.71 -9.24 1.15
CA LEU A 89 2.49 -9.86 0.08
C LEU A 89 3.98 -9.48 0.16
N ASN A 90 4.30 -8.35 0.81
CA ASN A 90 5.69 -7.96 1.02
C ASN A 90 6.34 -8.79 2.12
N VAL A 91 7.36 -9.54 1.74
CA VAL A 91 8.19 -10.29 2.68
C VAL A 91 9.09 -9.27 3.40
N PRO A 92 9.14 -9.26 4.75
CA PRO A 92 9.97 -8.32 5.50
C PRO A 92 11.45 -8.51 5.19
N ARG A 93 12.24 -7.46 5.43
CA ARG A 93 13.68 -7.54 5.17
C ARG A 93 14.36 -8.48 6.18
N PRO A 94 15.45 -9.15 5.79
CA PRO A 94 16.17 -10.06 6.68
C PRO A 94 16.66 -9.44 7.98
N ASP A 95 16.93 -8.14 7.99
CA ASP A 95 17.34 -7.37 9.18
C ASP A 95 16.18 -6.93 10.08
N GLU A 96 14.93 -7.12 9.64
CA GLU A 96 13.70 -6.78 10.39
C GLU A 96 13.09 -7.98 11.13
N ALA A 97 13.58 -9.21 10.88
CA ALA A 97 13.08 -10.42 11.50
C ALA A 97 13.57 -10.56 12.97
N TYR A 98 12.64 -10.80 13.90
CA TYR A 98 12.92 -10.99 15.33
C TYR A 98 13.22 -12.46 15.72
N SER A 99 13.29 -13.37 14.75
CA SER A 99 13.59 -14.79 14.94
C SER A 99 15.08 -15.10 14.83
N ALA A 100 15.51 -16.20 15.46
CA ALA A 100 16.81 -16.76 15.16
C ALA A 100 16.82 -17.24 13.69
N PRO A 101 17.85 -16.91 12.89
CA PRO A 101 17.92 -17.31 11.49
C PRO A 101 17.77 -18.82 11.32
N TYR A 102 16.88 -19.25 10.42
CA TYR A 102 16.67 -20.65 10.12
C TYR A 102 16.45 -20.86 8.61
N CYS A 103 17.47 -21.42 7.98
CA CYS A 103 17.40 -21.80 6.58
C CYS A 103 16.39 -22.95 6.35
N GLY A 104 15.36 -22.67 5.57
CA GLY A 104 14.30 -23.61 5.19
C GLY A 104 12.93 -23.30 5.81
N ASN A 105 12.74 -22.13 6.42
CA ASN A 105 11.42 -21.66 6.91
C ASN A 105 10.68 -20.77 5.89
N LYS A 106 11.26 -20.53 4.69
CA LYS A 106 10.75 -19.63 3.64
C LYS A 106 10.77 -18.15 4.01
N LEU A 107 11.54 -17.78 5.02
CA LEU A 107 11.78 -16.41 5.41
C LEU A 107 13.28 -16.15 5.27
N VAL A 108 13.64 -15.19 4.42
CA VAL A 108 15.05 -14.82 4.29
C VAL A 108 15.49 -14.13 5.56
N ASP A 109 16.26 -14.84 6.38
CA ASP A 109 16.75 -14.36 7.68
C ASP A 109 18.13 -13.69 7.54
N MET A 110 18.57 -12.99 8.59
CA MET A 110 19.88 -12.32 8.60
C MET A 110 21.02 -13.31 8.28
N GLY A 111 21.73 -13.06 7.17
CA GLY A 111 22.84 -13.89 6.69
C GLY A 111 22.49 -14.82 5.52
N GLU A 112 21.21 -14.91 5.15
CA GLU A 112 20.72 -15.65 4.01
C GLU A 112 20.53 -14.72 2.79
N GLU A 113 20.72 -15.26 1.59
CA GLU A 113 20.47 -14.54 0.33
C GLU A 113 19.09 -14.91 -0.27
N CYS A 114 18.56 -16.07 0.13
CA CYS A 114 17.26 -16.60 -0.28
C CYS A 114 16.85 -17.76 0.64
N ASP A 115 15.56 -18.09 0.70
CA ASP A 115 15.05 -19.28 1.37
C ASP A 115 13.83 -19.83 0.59
N CYS A 116 13.99 -21.02 0.01
CA CYS A 116 12.97 -21.73 -0.78
C CYS A 116 12.20 -22.80 0.02
N GLY A 117 12.46 -22.93 1.32
CA GLY A 117 11.77 -23.87 2.22
C GLY A 117 12.43 -25.24 2.29
N SER A 118 11.62 -26.30 2.20
CA SER A 118 12.09 -27.68 2.30
C SER A 118 12.86 -28.15 1.06
N GLN A 119 13.60 -29.27 1.17
CA GLN A 119 14.40 -29.81 0.06
C GLN A 119 13.59 -29.97 -1.22
N LYS A 120 12.40 -30.54 -1.08
CA LYS A 120 11.50 -30.80 -2.18
C LYS A 120 11.00 -29.51 -2.86
N GLU A 121 10.80 -28.45 -2.08
CA GLU A 121 10.36 -27.15 -2.61
C GLU A 121 11.50 -26.46 -3.35
N CYS A 122 12.71 -26.52 -2.80
CA CYS A 122 13.92 -25.96 -3.41
C CYS A 122 14.43 -26.71 -4.65
N GLU A 123 14.03 -27.98 -4.85
CA GLU A 123 14.29 -28.72 -6.09
C GLU A 123 13.60 -28.07 -7.30
N GLU A 124 12.46 -27.40 -7.08
CA GLU A 124 11.71 -26.67 -8.10
C GLU A 124 12.15 -25.21 -8.26
N ASP A 125 12.89 -24.66 -7.29
CA ASP A 125 13.35 -23.26 -7.30
C ASP A 125 14.62 -23.08 -8.15
N PRO A 126 14.58 -22.28 -9.24
CA PRO A 126 15.74 -22.09 -10.11
C PRO A 126 16.79 -21.11 -9.55
N CYS A 127 16.47 -20.39 -8.47
CA CYS A 127 17.23 -19.26 -7.95
C CYS A 127 17.94 -19.55 -6.63
N CYS A 128 17.44 -20.48 -5.81
CA CYS A 128 17.89 -20.68 -4.43
C CYS A 128 18.37 -22.11 -4.13
N GLU A 129 19.39 -22.23 -3.28
CA GLU A 129 20.00 -23.50 -2.86
C GLU A 129 19.55 -23.92 -1.44
N PHE A 130 18.89 -25.09 -1.33
CA PHE A 130 18.20 -25.58 -0.12
C PHE A 130 19.01 -25.57 1.18
N GLN A 131 20.26 -26.02 1.16
CA GLN A 131 21.03 -26.19 2.41
C GLN A 131 21.83 -24.97 2.82
N THR A 132 22.08 -24.08 1.86
CA THR A 132 22.98 -22.94 2.09
C THR A 132 22.22 -21.62 2.20
N CYS A 133 20.96 -21.58 1.76
CA CYS A 133 20.18 -20.34 1.65
C CYS A 133 20.95 -19.26 0.89
N LYS A 134 21.57 -19.68 -0.22
CA LYS A 134 22.37 -18.86 -1.12
C LYS A 134 21.79 -18.90 -2.52
N LEU A 135 21.99 -17.81 -3.24
CA LEU A 135 21.59 -17.73 -4.63
C LEU A 135 22.41 -18.71 -5.48
N LYS A 136 21.73 -19.38 -6.40
CA LYS A 136 22.34 -20.20 -7.43
C LYS A 136 23.15 -19.31 -8.39
N SER A 137 24.16 -19.90 -9.03
CA SER A 137 25.01 -19.16 -9.97
C SER A 137 24.18 -18.52 -11.09
N GLY A 138 24.31 -17.20 -11.25
CA GLY A 138 23.59 -16.41 -12.27
C GLY A 138 22.28 -15.80 -11.77
N ALA A 139 21.81 -16.15 -10.58
CA ALA A 139 20.68 -15.48 -9.94
C ALA A 139 21.12 -14.16 -9.27
N GLN A 140 20.31 -13.12 -9.42
CA GLN A 140 20.41 -11.85 -8.72
C GLN A 140 19.41 -11.75 -7.57
N CYS A 141 18.32 -12.51 -7.64
CA CYS A 141 17.27 -12.57 -6.64
C CYS A 141 16.57 -13.93 -6.67
N ALA A 142 15.83 -14.25 -5.61
CA ALA A 142 14.97 -15.42 -5.54
C ALA A 142 13.55 -15.12 -4.99
N TYR A 143 13.33 -13.92 -4.44
CA TYR A 143 12.09 -13.54 -3.76
C TYR A 143 11.83 -12.03 -3.89
N GLY A 144 10.59 -11.60 -3.62
CA GLY A 144 10.17 -10.19 -3.67
C GLY A 144 9.46 -9.81 -4.97
N GLU A 145 8.65 -8.75 -4.92
CA GLU A 145 7.77 -8.31 -6.02
C GLU A 145 8.53 -7.79 -7.24
N CYS A 146 9.79 -7.40 -7.04
CA CYS A 146 10.71 -6.94 -8.07
C CYS A 146 11.68 -8.04 -8.56
N CYS A 147 11.37 -9.32 -8.31
CA CYS A 147 12.14 -10.46 -8.81
C CYS A 147 11.36 -11.25 -9.87
N TYR A 148 11.96 -11.47 -11.03
CA TYR A 148 11.38 -12.31 -12.08
C TYR A 148 12.46 -13.15 -12.76
N ASN A 149 12.25 -14.47 -12.85
CA ASN A 149 13.22 -15.43 -13.42
C ASN A 149 14.64 -15.25 -12.88
N CYS A 150 14.74 -15.12 -11.55
CA CYS A 150 15.99 -14.88 -10.81
C CYS A 150 16.73 -13.57 -11.14
N GLN A 151 16.12 -12.63 -11.86
CA GLN A 151 16.70 -11.32 -12.18
C GLN A 151 15.86 -10.20 -11.59
N TYR A 152 16.49 -9.06 -11.28
CA TYR A 152 15.74 -7.88 -10.89
C TYR A 152 14.86 -7.41 -12.05
N LEU A 153 13.61 -7.09 -11.74
CA LEU A 153 12.74 -6.40 -12.68
C LEU A 153 13.35 -5.03 -13.03
N PRO A 154 13.20 -4.55 -14.28
CA PRO A 154 13.68 -3.23 -14.66
C PRO A 154 13.17 -2.16 -13.70
N GLY A 155 13.95 -1.08 -13.54
CA GLY A 155 13.49 0.12 -12.86
C GLY A 155 12.12 0.54 -13.39
N GLY A 156 11.34 1.28 -12.61
CA GLY A 156 10.04 1.82 -13.00
C GLY A 156 8.93 0.82 -13.31
N THR A 157 9.20 -0.48 -13.13
CA THR A 157 8.15 -1.50 -13.19
C THR A 157 7.24 -1.31 -11.98
N VAL A 158 5.93 -1.14 -12.18
CA VAL A 158 4.98 -1.02 -11.06
C VAL A 158 5.00 -2.32 -10.26
N CYS A 159 5.41 -2.25 -8.99
CA CYS A 159 5.38 -3.38 -8.06
C CYS A 159 4.21 -3.30 -7.08
N ARG A 160 3.69 -2.09 -6.80
CA ARG A 160 2.42 -1.89 -6.10
C ARG A 160 1.58 -0.83 -6.80
N SER A 161 0.34 -1.20 -7.13
CA SER A 161 -0.64 -0.29 -7.71
C SER A 161 -1.33 0.53 -6.63
N SER A 162 -1.69 1.77 -6.97
CA SER A 162 -2.55 2.61 -6.12
C SER A 162 -3.96 2.00 -5.98
N THR A 163 -4.51 2.10 -4.77
CA THR A 163 -5.84 1.59 -4.40
C THR A 163 -6.89 2.66 -4.18
N ASP A 164 -6.51 3.94 -4.24
CA ASP A 164 -7.35 5.11 -3.94
C ASP A 164 -6.71 6.38 -4.54
N GLU A 165 -7.48 7.44 -4.79
CA GLU A 165 -6.91 8.72 -5.28
C GLU A 165 -5.92 9.36 -4.29
N CYS A 166 -5.96 8.95 -3.01
CA CYS A 166 -5.03 9.35 -1.98
C CYS A 166 -3.86 8.37 -1.78
N ASP A 167 -3.80 7.28 -2.54
CA ASP A 167 -2.74 6.27 -2.49
C ASP A 167 -1.83 6.42 -3.74
N LEU A 168 -0.52 6.27 -3.58
CA LEU A 168 0.44 6.44 -4.67
C LEU A 168 0.98 5.08 -5.12
N PRO A 169 1.32 4.88 -6.41
CA PRO A 169 1.97 3.65 -6.84
C PRO A 169 3.47 3.62 -6.48
N GLU A 170 4.02 2.41 -6.34
CA GLU A 170 5.45 2.16 -6.16
C GLU A 170 6.03 1.34 -7.31
N TYR A 171 7.31 1.59 -7.55
CA TYR A 171 8.03 1.09 -8.69
C TYR A 171 9.32 0.38 -8.26
N CYS A 172 9.68 -0.68 -8.97
CA CYS A 172 10.98 -1.32 -8.84
C CYS A 172 12.08 -0.32 -9.18
N ASN A 173 13.23 -0.41 -8.51
CA ASN A 173 14.38 0.47 -8.79
C ASN A 173 15.38 -0.14 -9.78
N GLY A 174 15.21 -1.41 -10.17
CA GLY A 174 16.13 -2.12 -11.07
C GLY A 174 17.34 -2.75 -10.39
N SER A 175 17.49 -2.62 -9.08
CA SER A 175 18.67 -3.08 -8.32
C SER A 175 18.31 -3.79 -7.01
N SER A 176 17.03 -4.05 -6.78
CA SER A 176 16.48 -4.67 -5.58
C SER A 176 15.36 -5.60 -6.00
N SER A 177 15.23 -6.71 -5.28
CA SER A 177 14.11 -7.64 -5.46
C SER A 177 12.85 -7.22 -4.71
N LEU A 178 12.98 -6.29 -3.76
CA LEU A 178 11.87 -5.72 -3.01
C LEU A 178 11.33 -4.45 -3.67
N CYS A 179 10.01 -4.29 -3.60
CA CYS A 179 9.35 -3.03 -3.95
C CYS A 179 9.82 -1.88 -3.04
N GLN A 180 9.74 -0.65 -3.54
CA GLN A 180 10.02 0.53 -2.71
C GLN A 180 8.94 0.69 -1.61
N SER A 181 9.27 1.46 -0.58
CA SER A 181 8.37 1.66 0.56
C SER A 181 7.05 2.32 0.13
N ASP A 182 5.94 1.80 0.64
CA ASP A 182 4.59 2.33 0.40
C ASP A 182 4.47 3.77 0.93
N VAL A 183 4.19 4.71 0.02
CA VAL A 183 3.88 6.10 0.31
C VAL A 183 2.51 6.48 -0.24
N PHE A 184 1.93 7.52 0.33
CA PHE A 184 0.58 7.95 -0.01
C PHE A 184 0.50 9.48 -0.07
N VAL A 185 -0.58 10.03 -0.62
CA VAL A 185 -0.77 11.48 -0.70
C VAL A 185 -0.85 12.08 0.70
N GLN A 186 -0.12 13.16 0.95
CA GLN A 186 0.00 13.79 2.27
C GLN A 186 -1.37 14.06 2.92
N ASN A 187 -1.49 13.73 4.21
CA ASN A 187 -2.70 13.97 4.98
C ASN A 187 -3.15 15.44 4.89
N GLY A 188 -4.43 15.66 4.62
CA GLY A 188 -5.01 16.99 4.42
C GLY A 188 -5.04 17.47 2.97
N HIS A 189 -4.44 16.74 2.02
CA HIS A 189 -4.63 17.02 0.60
C HIS A 189 -6.12 16.89 0.23
N PRO A 190 -6.72 17.88 -0.46
CA PRO A 190 -8.12 17.81 -0.86
C PRO A 190 -8.35 16.69 -1.88
N CYS A 191 -9.42 15.91 -1.71
CA CYS A 191 -9.82 14.83 -2.62
C CYS A 191 -11.31 14.95 -2.97
N ARG A 192 -11.78 14.20 -3.97
CA ARG A 192 -13.14 14.33 -4.55
C ARG A 192 -13.57 15.77 -4.83
N ASN A 193 -12.82 16.50 -5.67
CA ASN A 193 -13.12 17.90 -6.00
C ASN A 193 -13.28 18.79 -4.74
N GLN A 194 -12.38 18.65 -3.77
CA GLN A 194 -12.35 19.42 -2.51
C GLN A 194 -13.51 19.14 -1.54
N GLN A 195 -14.27 18.05 -1.77
CA GLN A 195 -15.35 17.63 -0.89
C GLN A 195 -14.88 16.79 0.30
N ALA A 196 -13.64 16.28 0.26
CA ALA A 196 -13.06 15.45 1.28
C ALA A 196 -11.54 15.72 1.40
N TYR A 197 -10.89 15.01 2.32
CA TYR A 197 -9.44 15.08 2.52
C TYR A 197 -8.82 13.69 2.51
N CYS A 198 -7.61 13.60 1.96
CA CYS A 198 -6.75 12.45 2.10
C CYS A 198 -6.35 12.28 3.56
N TYR A 199 -6.51 11.07 4.09
CA TYR A 199 -6.01 10.69 5.40
C TYR A 199 -5.59 9.22 5.38
N ASN A 200 -4.30 8.99 5.64
CA ASN A 200 -3.66 7.68 5.70
C ASN A 200 -3.88 6.87 4.41
N GLY A 201 -3.71 7.52 3.26
CA GLY A 201 -3.80 6.90 1.94
C GLY A 201 -5.20 6.61 1.42
N LYS A 202 -6.25 7.10 2.11
CA LYS A 202 -7.63 7.02 1.64
C LYS A 202 -8.29 8.39 1.62
N CYS A 203 -9.10 8.64 0.60
CA CYS A 203 -10.01 9.78 0.61
C CYS A 203 -11.17 9.50 1.57
N GLN A 204 -11.24 10.23 2.69
CA GLN A 204 -12.22 9.95 3.74
C GLN A 204 -13.53 10.73 3.53
N PHE A 205 -14.61 10.01 3.25
CA PHE A 205 -15.95 10.60 3.06
C PHE A 205 -17.06 9.63 3.50
N TYR A 206 -18.14 10.20 4.03
CA TYR A 206 -19.24 9.43 4.64
C TYR A 206 -19.93 8.45 3.70
N ASP A 207 -20.19 8.85 2.45
CA ASP A 207 -20.83 7.96 1.47
C ASP A 207 -19.98 6.72 1.22
N GLY A 208 -18.66 6.87 1.13
CA GLY A 208 -17.73 5.76 0.90
C GLY A 208 -17.73 4.79 2.06
N GLN A 209 -17.76 5.31 3.29
CA GLN A 209 -17.86 4.48 4.49
C GLN A 209 -19.21 3.75 4.57
N CYS A 210 -20.33 4.44 4.30
CA CYS A 210 -21.64 3.81 4.24
C CYS A 210 -21.69 2.72 3.17
N GLN A 211 -21.06 2.94 2.01
CA GLN A 211 -21.00 1.97 0.92
C GLN A 211 -20.13 0.76 1.26
N ALA A 212 -19.01 0.97 1.95
CA ALA A 212 -18.14 -0.11 2.43
C ALA A 212 -18.86 -1.03 3.44
N ILE A 213 -19.73 -0.46 4.28
CA ILE A 213 -20.47 -1.21 5.30
C ILE A 213 -21.74 -1.85 4.72
N PHE A 214 -22.58 -1.08 4.03
CA PHE A 214 -23.94 -1.52 3.64
C PHE A 214 -24.11 -1.80 2.14
N GLY A 215 -23.03 -1.70 1.37
CA GLY A 215 -23.03 -1.90 -0.08
C GLY A 215 -23.28 -0.63 -0.88
N SER A 216 -23.06 -0.72 -2.19
CA SER A 216 -22.96 0.43 -3.11
C SER A 216 -24.17 1.38 -3.18
N LYS A 217 -25.36 0.95 -2.72
CA LYS A 217 -26.57 1.77 -2.71
C LYS A 217 -26.71 2.67 -1.47
N ALA A 218 -25.94 2.39 -0.43
CA ALA A 218 -25.98 3.15 0.80
C ALA A 218 -25.39 4.56 0.59
N LYS A 219 -25.90 5.51 1.38
CA LYS A 219 -25.46 6.90 1.40
C LYS A 219 -25.41 7.42 2.81
N VAL A 220 -24.72 8.53 3.04
CA VAL A 220 -24.76 9.26 4.30
C VAL A 220 -26.19 9.69 4.61
N ALA A 221 -26.56 9.65 5.89
CA ALA A 221 -27.82 10.20 6.35
C ALA A 221 -27.74 11.73 6.50
N PRO A 222 -28.86 12.46 6.50
CA PRO A 222 -28.86 13.89 6.79
C PRO A 222 -28.24 14.22 8.15
N GLU A 223 -27.62 15.39 8.29
CA GLU A 223 -26.92 15.83 9.52
C GLU A 223 -27.81 15.77 10.78
N ILE A 224 -29.12 15.95 10.64
CA ILE A 224 -30.07 15.83 11.76
C ILE A 224 -30.04 14.43 12.38
N CYS A 225 -29.83 13.38 11.59
CA CYS A 225 -29.67 12.01 12.08
C CYS A 225 -28.47 11.92 13.03
N PHE A 226 -27.32 12.47 12.62
CA PHE A 226 -26.12 12.47 13.45
C PHE A 226 -26.34 13.26 14.74
N LYS A 227 -26.89 14.48 14.66
CA LYS A 227 -27.12 15.32 15.85
C LYS A 227 -28.07 14.69 16.86
N ASP A 228 -29.18 14.13 16.39
CA ASP A 228 -30.17 13.55 17.28
C ASP A 228 -29.72 12.21 17.86
N VAL A 229 -29.20 11.30 17.02
CA VAL A 229 -28.76 9.97 17.47
C VAL A 229 -27.52 10.08 18.34
N ASN A 230 -26.50 10.82 17.92
CA ASN A 230 -25.24 10.88 18.67
C ASN A 230 -25.32 11.70 19.97
N SER A 231 -26.38 12.49 20.16
CA SER A 231 -26.67 13.16 21.44
C SER A 231 -27.17 12.21 22.54
N LYS A 232 -27.61 11.00 22.18
CA LYS A 232 -28.18 10.03 23.14
C LYS A 232 -27.13 9.44 24.06
N GLY A 233 -25.92 9.19 23.55
CA GLY A 233 -24.85 8.54 24.30
C GLY A 233 -25.23 7.11 24.65
N ASP A 234 -25.68 6.38 23.64
CA ASP A 234 -26.00 4.96 23.73
C ASP A 234 -25.22 4.17 22.68
N ARG A 235 -25.50 2.88 22.59
CA ARG A 235 -24.84 1.95 21.68
C ARG A 235 -24.89 2.37 20.21
N PHE A 236 -26.00 2.99 19.77
CA PHE A 236 -26.21 3.34 18.37
C PHE A 236 -25.89 4.82 18.08
N GLY A 237 -25.71 5.63 19.12
CA GLY A 237 -25.36 7.03 18.98
C GLY A 237 -24.48 7.57 20.10
N ASN A 238 -23.20 7.77 19.81
CA ASN A 238 -22.20 8.23 20.77
C ASN A 238 -20.94 8.83 20.10
N CYS A 239 -20.09 9.46 20.91
CA CYS A 239 -18.74 9.93 20.56
C CYS A 239 -17.69 9.12 21.32
N GLY A 240 -17.76 7.80 21.14
CA GLY A 240 -16.84 6.85 21.77
C GLY A 240 -17.29 6.37 23.15
N TYR A 241 -16.53 5.42 23.67
CA TYR A 241 -16.76 4.78 24.96
C TYR A 241 -15.73 5.27 25.98
N HIS A 242 -16.18 5.86 27.09
CA HIS A 242 -15.32 6.40 28.15
C HIS A 242 -15.87 6.02 29.53
N ASN A 243 -14.99 5.68 30.48
CA ASN A 243 -15.34 5.44 31.89
C ASN A 243 -16.58 4.54 32.08
N TYR A 244 -16.61 3.39 31.38
CA TYR A 244 -17.68 2.39 31.44
C TYR A 244 -19.04 2.80 30.83
N GLY A 245 -19.07 3.82 29.97
CA GLY A 245 -20.29 4.20 29.26
C GLY A 245 -20.05 4.90 27.93
N TYR A 246 -21.10 4.95 27.11
CA TYR A 246 -21.10 5.69 25.86
C TYR A 246 -21.15 7.20 26.13
N LYS A 247 -20.20 7.94 25.55
CA LYS A 247 -20.14 9.39 25.70
C LYS A 247 -21.11 10.05 24.73
N LYS A 248 -21.95 10.96 25.25
CA LYS A 248 -22.81 11.82 24.42
C LYS A 248 -21.95 12.76 23.59
N CYS A 249 -22.29 12.94 22.32
CA CYS A 249 -21.64 13.94 21.48
C CYS A 249 -22.13 15.35 21.83
N GLU A 250 -21.20 16.30 21.86
CA GLU A 250 -21.56 17.71 21.67
C GLU A 250 -22.09 17.91 20.25
N SER A 251 -23.02 18.84 20.05
CA SER A 251 -23.66 19.07 18.74
C SER A 251 -22.64 19.32 17.61
N ARG A 252 -21.54 20.03 17.91
CA ARG A 252 -20.45 20.30 16.96
C ARG A 252 -19.63 19.06 16.57
N ASN A 253 -19.65 18.01 17.39
CA ASN A 253 -18.90 16.77 17.19
C ASN A 253 -19.79 15.63 16.69
N ALA A 254 -21.10 15.86 16.56
CA ALA A 254 -22.05 14.81 16.20
C ALA A 254 -21.72 14.12 14.88
N LEU A 255 -21.11 14.82 13.92
CA LEU A 255 -20.67 14.25 12.64
C LEU A 255 -19.40 13.38 12.74
N CYS A 256 -18.79 13.26 13.92
CA CYS A 256 -17.61 12.43 14.19
C CYS A 256 -17.88 11.29 15.19
N GLY A 257 -19.15 11.08 15.55
CA GLY A 257 -19.59 9.99 16.42
C GLY A 257 -19.91 8.71 15.65
N LYS A 258 -21.02 8.05 16.01
CA LYS A 258 -21.55 6.91 15.24
C LYS A 258 -21.99 7.36 13.86
N LEU A 259 -21.59 6.58 12.85
CA LEU A 259 -21.98 6.78 11.46
C LEU A 259 -23.48 6.57 11.30
N GLN A 260 -24.13 7.48 10.59
CA GLN A 260 -25.54 7.36 10.21
C GLN A 260 -25.65 7.29 8.69
N CYS A 261 -26.32 6.25 8.20
CA CYS A 261 -26.50 6.02 6.78
C CYS A 261 -27.99 6.01 6.39
N SER A 262 -28.24 6.03 5.09
CA SER A 262 -29.53 5.92 4.43
C SER A 262 -29.45 4.89 3.31
N ASN A 263 -30.61 4.42 2.82
CA ASN A 263 -30.72 3.38 1.79
C ASN A 263 -29.99 2.07 2.15
N VAL A 264 -29.98 1.73 3.44
CA VAL A 264 -29.39 0.48 3.94
C VAL A 264 -30.26 -0.69 3.51
N GLN A 265 -29.67 -1.62 2.76
CA GLN A 265 -30.25 -2.95 2.54
C GLN A 265 -29.74 -3.87 3.66
N THR A 266 -30.56 -4.80 4.13
CA THR A 266 -30.10 -5.81 5.09
C THR A 266 -29.07 -6.69 4.40
N VAL A 267 -27.82 -6.55 4.83
CA VAL A 267 -26.68 -7.36 4.36
C VAL A 267 -25.97 -7.93 5.58
N THR A 268 -25.46 -9.15 5.44
CA THR A 268 -24.36 -9.62 6.29
C THR A 268 -23.13 -8.81 5.94
N VAL A 269 -22.52 -8.18 6.94
CA VAL A 269 -21.35 -7.31 6.76
C VAL A 269 -20.19 -8.00 7.45
N PHE A 270 -19.10 -8.28 6.73
CA PHE A 270 -17.98 -9.10 7.21
C PHE A 270 -18.38 -10.51 7.70
N GLY A 271 -19.47 -11.09 7.17
CA GLY A 271 -19.95 -12.41 7.62
C GLY A 271 -20.71 -12.39 8.96
N ILE A 272 -20.95 -11.21 9.52
CA ILE A 272 -21.73 -11.00 10.74
C ILE A 272 -23.08 -10.39 10.36
N GLU A 273 -24.12 -10.74 11.11
CA GLU A 273 -25.40 -10.05 11.06
C GLU A 273 -25.37 -8.92 12.11
N PRO A 274 -25.14 -7.65 11.71
CA PRO A 274 -25.06 -6.58 12.67
C PRO A 274 -26.45 -6.19 13.17
N SER A 275 -26.50 -5.58 14.36
CA SER A 275 -27.71 -4.92 14.84
C SER A 275 -27.87 -3.59 14.12
N ILE A 276 -28.91 -3.50 13.29
CA ILE A 276 -29.25 -2.27 12.56
C ILE A 276 -30.46 -1.64 13.25
N ILE A 277 -30.34 -0.36 13.63
CA ILE A 277 -31.46 0.43 14.13
C ILE A 277 -31.91 1.41 13.05
N SER A 278 -33.22 1.50 12.85
CA SER A 278 -33.85 2.48 11.96
C SER A 278 -34.66 3.47 12.80
N THR A 279 -34.21 4.72 12.86
CA THR A 279 -34.89 5.78 13.62
C THR A 279 -35.46 6.84 12.66
N PRO A 280 -36.78 7.08 12.66
CA PRO A 280 -37.37 8.16 11.87
C PRO A 280 -37.12 9.52 12.56
N ILE A 281 -36.38 10.41 11.91
CA ILE A 281 -35.99 11.72 12.46
C ILE A 281 -36.17 12.79 11.39
N GLY A 282 -36.94 13.84 11.68
CA GLY A 282 -37.14 14.96 10.75
C GLY A 282 -37.67 14.56 9.36
N GLY A 283 -38.42 13.46 9.26
CA GLY A 283 -38.91 12.89 7.98
C GLY A 283 -37.90 12.00 7.24
N ALA A 284 -36.66 11.89 7.71
CA ALA A 284 -35.65 10.97 7.21
C ALA A 284 -35.66 9.64 7.99
N LYS A 285 -35.23 8.55 7.34
CA LYS A 285 -34.92 7.28 8.01
C LYS A 285 -33.42 7.21 8.25
N CYS A 286 -33.02 7.31 9.51
CA CYS A 286 -31.63 7.23 9.94
C CYS A 286 -31.30 5.78 10.29
N TYR A 287 -30.28 5.21 9.65
CA TYR A 287 -29.81 3.87 9.94
C TYR A 287 -28.48 3.94 10.69
N GLY A 288 -28.48 3.45 11.92
CA GLY A 288 -27.28 3.19 12.71
C GLY A 288 -27.00 1.69 12.74
N VAL A 289 -25.73 1.31 12.88
CA VAL A 289 -25.30 -0.09 12.97
C VAL A 289 -24.42 -0.29 14.18
N ASP A 290 -24.58 -1.41 14.85
CA ASP A 290 -23.66 -1.91 15.85
C ASP A 290 -23.39 -3.40 15.56
N PHE A 291 -22.12 -3.77 15.50
CA PHE A 291 -21.71 -5.09 15.06
C PHE A 291 -21.61 -6.13 16.20
N MET A 292 -21.84 -5.73 17.46
CA MET A 292 -21.75 -6.61 18.63
C MET A 292 -20.42 -7.39 18.74
N LEU A 293 -19.31 -6.84 18.29
CA LEU A 293 -18.05 -7.58 18.06
C LEU A 293 -17.28 -7.96 19.35
N GLY A 294 -17.86 -7.74 20.52
CA GLY A 294 -17.15 -7.85 21.80
C GLY A 294 -16.46 -6.55 22.22
N SER A 295 -15.87 -6.56 23.42
CA SER A 295 -15.14 -5.41 23.96
C SER A 295 -13.74 -5.25 23.35
N ASP A 296 -13.23 -6.32 22.75
CA ASP A 296 -11.93 -6.41 22.12
C ASP A 296 -11.93 -5.89 20.68
N VAL A 297 -13.09 -5.73 20.03
CA VAL A 297 -13.11 -5.21 18.67
C VAL A 297 -13.75 -3.82 18.63
N PRO A 298 -13.02 -2.78 18.21
CA PRO A 298 -13.62 -1.46 18.04
C PRO A 298 -14.69 -1.47 16.95
N ASP A 299 -15.74 -0.68 17.15
CA ASP A 299 -16.93 -0.69 16.30
C ASP A 299 -16.67 0.00 14.94
N PRO A 300 -16.75 -0.72 13.81
CA PRO A 300 -16.53 -0.16 12.47
C PRO A 300 -17.66 0.79 12.02
N GLY A 301 -18.75 0.88 12.79
CA GLY A 301 -19.83 1.86 12.62
C GLY A 301 -19.54 3.22 13.24
N MET A 302 -18.31 3.51 13.68
CA MET A 302 -17.87 4.88 14.03
C MET A 302 -17.39 5.61 12.78
N VAL A 303 -17.60 6.94 12.70
CA VAL A 303 -17.06 7.74 11.59
C VAL A 303 -15.54 7.64 11.54
N ASN A 304 -14.99 7.34 10.37
CA ASN A 304 -13.54 7.26 10.17
C ASN A 304 -12.86 8.60 10.45
N GLU A 305 -11.69 8.53 11.08
CA GLU A 305 -10.81 9.70 11.21
C GLU A 305 -10.40 10.27 9.84
N GLY A 306 -10.17 11.58 9.79
CA GLY A 306 -9.90 12.31 8.55
C GLY A 306 -11.14 12.70 7.75
N SER A 307 -12.33 12.16 8.08
CA SER A 307 -13.59 12.53 7.41
C SER A 307 -13.91 14.00 7.59
N LYS A 308 -14.27 14.70 6.50
CA LYS A 308 -14.64 16.12 6.52
C LYS A 308 -15.96 16.33 7.26
N CYS A 309 -15.93 16.98 8.43
CA CYS A 309 -17.11 17.25 9.25
C CYS A 309 -17.60 18.71 9.20
N GLY A 310 -16.94 19.54 8.41
CA GLY A 310 -17.29 20.95 8.18
C GLY A 310 -16.25 21.64 7.31
N ASP A 311 -16.45 22.92 7.03
CA ASP A 311 -15.47 23.71 6.28
C ASP A 311 -14.16 23.83 7.05
N ASN A 312 -13.06 23.42 6.43
CA ASN A 312 -11.73 23.34 7.04
C ASN A 312 -11.71 22.52 8.35
N LYS A 313 -12.54 21.47 8.44
CA LYS A 313 -12.61 20.60 9.61
C LYS A 313 -12.65 19.12 9.26
N VAL A 314 -12.05 18.32 10.13
CA VAL A 314 -11.96 16.86 10.02
C VAL A 314 -12.24 16.18 11.35
N CYS A 315 -12.73 14.94 11.29
CA CYS A 315 -12.93 14.10 12.45
C CYS A 315 -11.60 13.52 12.94
N ILE A 316 -11.25 13.79 14.20
CA ILE A 316 -10.10 13.20 14.90
C ILE A 316 -10.53 12.92 16.34
N ASN A 317 -10.32 11.71 16.85
CA ASN A 317 -10.69 11.28 18.20
C ASN A 317 -12.16 11.61 18.57
N PHE A 318 -13.09 11.30 17.67
CA PHE A 318 -14.54 11.59 17.81
C PHE A 318 -14.90 13.09 17.93
N GLU A 319 -13.99 14.00 17.57
CA GLU A 319 -14.21 15.44 17.58
C GLU A 319 -14.04 16.06 16.20
N CYS A 320 -14.86 17.09 15.90
CA CYS A 320 -14.76 17.84 14.66
C CYS A 320 -13.79 19.03 14.84
N ARG A 321 -12.53 18.84 14.40
CA ARG A 321 -11.41 19.75 14.67
C ARG A 321 -10.92 20.44 13.39
N SER A 322 -10.16 21.53 13.52
CA SER A 322 -9.53 22.23 12.39
C SER A 322 -8.62 21.29 11.59
N THR A 323 -8.59 21.43 10.26
CA THR A 323 -7.66 20.73 9.37
C THR A 323 -6.19 20.99 9.68
N ASP A 324 -5.87 22.08 10.39
CA ASP A 324 -4.49 22.41 10.80
C ASP A 324 -3.80 21.28 11.57
N ILE A 325 -4.58 20.44 12.27
CA ILE A 325 -4.04 19.27 13.01
C ILE A 325 -3.36 18.25 12.08
N LEU A 326 -3.71 18.22 10.80
CA LEU A 326 -3.13 17.31 9.81
C LEU A 326 -1.73 17.76 9.36
N ASN A 327 -1.30 18.99 9.71
CA ASN A 327 -0.01 19.56 9.33
C ASN A 327 0.27 19.49 7.82
N TYR A 328 -0.76 19.76 7.01
CA TYR A 328 -0.62 19.87 5.56
C TYR A 328 0.10 21.17 5.19
N ASP A 329 1.30 21.05 4.63
CA ASP A 329 2.21 22.17 4.34
C ASP A 329 2.65 22.20 2.86
N CYS A 330 1.98 21.45 1.99
CA CYS A 330 2.33 21.36 0.58
C CYS A 330 1.56 22.36 -0.30
N ASP A 331 2.27 23.40 -0.74
CA ASP A 331 1.86 24.25 -1.86
C ASP A 331 2.29 23.58 -3.18
N VAL A 332 1.38 22.82 -3.79
CA VAL A 332 1.65 21.97 -4.97
C VAL A 332 2.18 22.77 -6.15
N GLU A 333 1.63 23.97 -6.38
CA GLU A 333 2.03 24.86 -7.48
C GLU A 333 3.49 25.30 -7.34
N LYS A 334 3.93 25.59 -6.11
CA LYS A 334 5.31 26.04 -5.87
C LYS A 334 6.30 24.90 -5.69
N LYS A 335 5.87 23.82 -5.03
CA LYS A 335 6.77 22.73 -4.60
C LYS A 335 6.93 21.66 -5.67
N CYS A 336 5.83 21.32 -6.35
CA CYS A 336 5.78 20.28 -7.36
C CYS A 336 5.42 20.84 -8.75
N HIS A 337 5.57 22.15 -8.96
CA HIS A 337 5.32 22.86 -10.21
C HIS A 337 3.94 22.59 -10.85
N GLY A 338 2.93 22.22 -10.05
CA GLY A 338 1.59 21.85 -10.56
C GLY A 338 1.57 20.54 -11.35
N HIS A 339 2.60 19.70 -11.24
CA HIS A 339 2.80 18.48 -12.04
C HIS A 339 2.98 17.23 -11.16
N GLY A 340 2.34 17.23 -9.99
CA GLY A 340 2.44 16.16 -9.02
C GLY A 340 1.74 16.50 -7.71
N VAL A 341 1.95 15.67 -6.70
CA VAL A 341 1.41 15.85 -5.34
C VAL A 341 2.48 15.58 -4.30
N CYS A 342 2.36 16.15 -3.10
CA CYS A 342 3.23 15.75 -2.00
C CYS A 342 2.81 14.40 -1.42
N ASN A 343 3.77 13.51 -1.25
CA ASN A 343 3.57 12.24 -0.56
C ASN A 343 3.68 12.39 0.97
N SER A 344 3.49 11.30 1.69
CA SER A 344 3.53 11.19 3.15
C SER A 344 4.88 11.56 3.77
N ASN A 345 5.97 11.47 2.99
CA ASN A 345 7.31 11.91 3.36
C ASN A 345 7.58 13.38 3.02
N LYS A 346 6.56 14.11 2.53
CA LYS A 346 6.62 15.49 2.07
C LYS A 346 7.52 15.72 0.86
N ASN A 347 7.78 14.71 0.04
CA ASN A 347 8.44 14.87 -1.26
C ASN A 347 7.40 14.88 -2.39
N CYS A 348 7.75 15.41 -3.56
CA CYS A 348 6.85 15.35 -4.70
C CYS A 348 6.83 13.95 -5.32
N HIS A 349 5.62 13.46 -5.57
CA HIS A 349 5.34 12.38 -6.47
C HIS A 349 4.82 12.99 -7.78
N CYS A 350 5.62 12.87 -8.84
CA CYS A 350 5.35 13.49 -10.13
C CYS A 350 4.41 12.65 -10.97
N GLU A 351 3.57 13.34 -11.75
CA GLU A 351 2.73 12.73 -12.77
C GLU A 351 3.57 12.16 -13.93
N ASP A 352 3.00 11.22 -14.68
CA ASP A 352 3.63 10.72 -15.91
C ASP A 352 3.96 11.88 -16.86
N GLY A 353 5.17 11.86 -17.42
CA GLY A 353 5.72 12.95 -18.20
C GLY A 353 6.56 13.97 -17.41
N TRP A 354 6.60 13.91 -16.08
CA TRP A 354 7.37 14.84 -15.23
C TRP A 354 8.38 14.13 -14.31
N GLY A 355 9.53 14.75 -14.09
CA GLY A 355 10.67 14.16 -13.37
C GLY A 355 10.88 14.77 -11.99
N GLY A 356 11.25 13.92 -11.02
CA GLY A 356 11.64 14.36 -9.69
C GLY A 356 12.93 15.21 -9.66
N PRO A 357 13.22 15.86 -8.52
CA PRO A 357 12.46 15.79 -7.26
C PRO A 357 11.33 16.81 -7.15
N PHE A 358 11.21 17.77 -8.07
CA PHE A 358 10.23 18.88 -7.99
C PHE A 358 9.21 18.91 -9.14
N CYS A 359 9.22 17.92 -10.03
CA CYS A 359 8.31 17.84 -11.19
C CYS A 359 8.41 19.04 -12.14
N GLU A 360 9.57 19.70 -12.20
CA GLU A 360 9.82 20.87 -13.05
C GLU A 360 10.21 20.49 -14.48
N VAL A 361 10.86 19.34 -14.65
CA VAL A 361 11.42 18.88 -15.92
C VAL A 361 10.65 17.69 -16.44
N LYS A 362 10.71 17.45 -17.75
CA LYS A 362 10.14 16.22 -18.32
C LYS A 362 10.83 15.00 -17.74
N GLY A 363 10.03 14.02 -17.38
CA GLY A 363 10.48 12.74 -16.83
C GLY A 363 9.40 11.71 -17.04
N TYR A 364 9.38 10.70 -16.19
CA TYR A 364 8.48 9.57 -16.36
C TYR A 364 7.39 9.52 -15.27
N GLY A 365 7.50 10.36 -14.22
CA GLY A 365 6.71 10.30 -12.99
C GLY A 365 7.46 9.73 -11.78
N GLY A 366 6.69 9.38 -10.75
CA GLY A 366 7.16 8.75 -9.52
C GLY A 366 7.75 9.74 -8.50
N SER A 367 8.37 9.19 -7.46
CA SER A 367 8.97 9.97 -6.37
C SER A 367 10.35 9.42 -6.02
N VAL A 368 11.14 10.23 -5.32
CA VAL A 368 12.36 9.77 -4.65
C VAL A 368 12.09 8.67 -3.62
N ASP A 369 10.86 8.59 -3.09
CA ASP A 369 10.48 7.59 -2.09
C ASP A 369 9.84 6.31 -2.67
N SER A 370 9.17 6.42 -3.82
CA SER A 370 8.43 5.31 -4.45
C SER A 370 9.09 4.79 -5.73
N GLY A 371 10.29 5.30 -6.03
CA GLY A 371 11.05 5.03 -7.24
C GLY A 371 10.62 5.92 -8.42
N PRO A 372 11.55 6.28 -9.31
CA PRO A 372 11.19 6.84 -10.59
C PRO A 372 10.56 5.73 -11.44
N THR A 373 9.47 6.07 -12.10
CA THR A 373 9.09 5.46 -13.37
C THR A 373 10.30 5.49 -14.34
N TRP A 374 10.50 4.42 -15.08
CA TRP A 374 11.71 4.16 -15.86
C TRP A 374 11.41 4.17 -17.34
N ASN A 375 12.46 4.39 -18.11
CA ASN A 375 12.40 4.35 -19.55
C ASN A 375 12.96 3.05 -20.12
N ASP A 376 12.08 2.10 -20.45
CA ASP A 376 12.44 0.96 -21.30
C ASP A 376 12.65 1.35 -22.78
N LYS A 377 12.44 2.63 -23.12
CA LYS A 377 12.61 3.19 -24.47
C LYS A 377 13.81 4.12 -24.61
N ASP A 378 14.74 4.18 -23.64
CA ASP A 378 15.96 4.95 -23.85
C ASP A 378 16.93 4.15 -24.73
N THR A 379 16.63 4.13 -26.03
CA THR A 379 17.47 3.50 -27.03
C THR A 379 18.67 4.37 -27.36
N SER A 380 18.83 5.57 -26.77
CA SER A 380 19.88 6.52 -27.16
C SER A 380 21.30 5.94 -27.04
N VAL A 381 21.57 5.12 -26.03
CA VAL A 381 22.86 4.42 -25.89
C VAL A 381 23.02 3.34 -26.95
N ARG A 382 21.98 2.51 -27.16
CA ARG A 382 21.99 1.46 -28.19
C ARG A 382 22.14 2.07 -29.58
N ASP A 383 21.31 3.04 -29.92
CA ASP A 383 21.28 3.74 -31.20
C ASP A 383 22.58 4.55 -31.38
N GLY A 384 23.12 5.15 -30.31
CA GLY A 384 24.44 5.77 -30.30
C GLY A 384 25.56 4.78 -30.60
N LEU A 385 25.54 3.59 -30.00
CA LEU A 385 26.48 2.51 -30.30
C LEU A 385 26.31 1.99 -31.73
N LEU A 386 25.07 1.84 -32.21
CA LEU A 386 24.79 1.42 -33.59
C LEU A 386 25.33 2.46 -34.58
N VAL A 387 25.11 3.76 -34.35
CA VAL A 387 25.69 4.83 -35.18
C VAL A 387 27.22 4.82 -35.10
N PHE A 388 27.79 4.62 -33.92
CA PHE A 388 29.24 4.58 -33.75
C PHE A 388 29.88 3.40 -34.51
N PHE A 389 29.35 2.18 -34.35
CA PHE A 389 29.89 0.97 -34.97
C PHE A 389 29.57 0.85 -36.46
N PHE A 390 28.38 1.28 -36.92
CA PHE A 390 27.97 1.13 -38.32
C PHE A 390 28.21 2.35 -39.21
N PHE A 391 28.41 3.55 -38.65
CA PHE A 391 28.70 4.76 -39.43
C PHE A 391 30.05 5.38 -39.09
N VAL A 392 30.33 5.67 -37.81
CA VAL A 392 31.54 6.42 -37.43
C VAL A 392 32.82 5.60 -37.65
N LEU A 393 32.87 4.38 -37.12
CA LEU A 393 34.04 3.49 -37.26
C LEU A 393 34.37 3.15 -38.71
N PRO A 394 33.39 2.78 -39.58
CA PRO A 394 33.65 2.54 -41.00
C PRO A 394 34.15 3.79 -41.75
N LEU A 395 33.60 4.97 -41.45
CA LEU A 395 34.06 6.23 -42.06
C LEU A 395 35.49 6.58 -41.63
N LEU A 396 35.85 6.37 -40.36
CA LEU A 396 37.22 6.54 -39.89
C LEU A 396 38.17 5.55 -40.57
N ALA A 397 37.79 4.27 -40.67
CA ALA A 397 38.59 3.26 -41.36
C ALA A 397 38.77 3.60 -42.86
N LEU A 398 37.71 4.06 -43.53
CA LEU A 398 37.78 4.53 -44.92
C LEU A 398 38.68 5.77 -45.06
N GLY A 399 38.57 6.73 -44.13
CA GLY A 399 39.43 7.91 -44.09
C GLY A 399 40.91 7.54 -43.94
N VAL A 400 41.22 6.60 -43.04
CA VAL A 400 42.59 6.06 -42.86
C VAL A 400 43.03 5.32 -44.12
N PHE A 401 42.17 4.52 -44.74
CA PHE A 401 42.48 3.82 -45.99
C PHE A 401 42.80 4.78 -47.13
N VAL A 402 41.97 5.81 -47.34
CA VAL A 402 42.20 6.86 -48.35
C VAL A 402 43.47 7.63 -48.03
N PHE A 403 43.76 7.93 -46.76
CA PHE A 403 44.99 8.60 -46.35
C PHE A 403 46.23 7.75 -46.66
N MET A 404 46.22 6.46 -46.31
CA MET A 404 47.32 5.53 -46.60
C MET A 404 47.53 5.35 -48.11
N ARG A 405 46.45 5.27 -48.89
CA ARG A 405 46.50 5.10 -50.35
C ARG A 405 46.48 6.40 -51.14
N ARG A 406 46.61 7.55 -50.47
CA ARG A 406 46.48 8.88 -51.09
C ARG A 406 47.38 9.05 -52.31
N ASN A 407 48.63 8.58 -52.25
CA ASN A 407 49.58 8.71 -53.36
C ASN A 407 49.26 7.80 -54.55
N GLU A 408 48.69 6.62 -54.30
CA GLU A 408 48.24 5.68 -55.34
C GLU A 408 46.94 6.17 -55.99
N LEU A 409 45.98 6.63 -55.18
CA LEU A 409 44.72 7.20 -55.63
C LEU A 409 44.94 8.49 -56.44
N LEU A 410 45.82 9.38 -56.00
CA LEU A 410 46.20 10.59 -56.76
C LEU A 410 46.86 10.26 -58.11
N ARG A 411 47.56 9.12 -58.21
CA ARG A 411 48.13 8.60 -59.47
C ARG A 411 47.05 8.02 -60.39
N GLN A 412 46.11 7.26 -59.84
CA GLN A 412 45.00 6.64 -60.60
C GLN A 412 43.98 7.66 -61.10
N PHE A 413 43.66 8.69 -60.31
CA PHE A 413 42.69 9.73 -60.68
C PHE A 413 43.31 10.92 -61.44
N GLY A 414 44.57 10.82 -61.88
CA GLY A 414 45.20 11.82 -62.75
C GLY A 414 45.44 13.20 -62.11
N LEU A 415 45.32 13.32 -60.78
CA LEU A 415 45.47 14.57 -60.02
C LEU A 415 46.91 14.82 -59.52
N GLY A 416 47.87 14.04 -60.01
CA GLY A 416 49.29 14.27 -59.78
C GLY A 416 49.77 15.56 -60.47
N ARG A 417 50.25 16.54 -59.68
CA ARG A 417 50.87 17.78 -60.17
C ARG A 417 51.88 17.46 -61.29
N ARG A 418 51.58 17.89 -62.54
CA ARG A 418 52.56 17.94 -63.62
C ARG A 418 53.74 18.81 -63.16
N LYS A 419 54.87 18.19 -62.83
CA LYS A 419 56.14 18.91 -62.68
C LYS A 419 56.49 19.51 -64.04
N ARG A 420 56.40 20.85 -64.13
CA ARG A 420 56.88 21.64 -65.25
C ARG A 420 58.40 21.53 -65.24
N SER A 421 58.97 20.77 -66.19
CA SER A 421 60.42 20.77 -66.43
C SER A 421 60.83 22.17 -66.91
N GLN A 422 61.61 22.88 -66.10
CA GLN A 422 62.39 24.02 -66.56
C GLN A 422 63.66 23.47 -67.23
N GLY A 423 63.79 23.73 -68.53
CA GLY A 423 65.01 23.50 -69.30
C GLY A 423 65.95 24.70 -69.24
N TYR A 424 67.21 24.42 -69.61
CA TYR A 424 68.36 25.31 -69.81
C TYR A 424 68.84 26.03 -68.53
N GLN A 425 70.12 26.00 -68.15
CA GLN A 425 71.35 26.10 -68.95
C GLN A 425 72.49 25.35 -68.26
#